data_AF-A0A7X8VIK2-F1
#
_entry.id   AF-A0A7X8VIK2-F1
#
_cell.length_a   1.000
_cell.length_b   1.000
_cell.length_c   1.000
_cell.angle_alpha   90.00
_cell.angle_beta   90.00
_cell.angle_gamma   90.00
#
_symmetry.space_group_name_H-M   'P 1'
#
loop_
_entity.id
_entity.type
_entity.pdbx_description
1 polymer ?
#
loop_
_entity_poly.entity_id
_entity_poly.type
_entity_poly.pdbx_seq_one_letter_code
_entity_poly.pdbx_strand_id
1 'polypeptide(L)' 'MSDLTKEEIAFVTQNVANSNSLTVAEIYDELYDLTIKSMDMNDDPTDQTYYIERIMDKLFPFAGKKWTEIALVIT' A
#
# COMPACT_ATOMS: atom_id res chain seq x y z
N MET A 1 6.52 0.33 16.03
CA MET A 1 6.08 0.46 14.63
C MET A 1 4.58 0.54 14.66
N SER A 2 3.96 1.41 13.86
CA SER A 2 2.50 1.42 13.70
C SER A 2 2.14 0.26 12.80
N ASP A 3 1.43 -0.73 13.31
CA ASP A 3 0.90 -1.83 12.49
C ASP A 3 -0.10 -1.28 11.45
N LEU A 4 -0.27 -2.01 10.35
CA LEU A 4 -1.32 -1.72 9.36
C LEU A 4 -2.69 -1.95 9.99
N THR A 5 -3.68 -1.15 9.58
CA THR A 5 -5.07 -1.40 9.98
C THR A 5 -5.75 -2.40 9.04
N LYS A 6 -6.91 -2.94 9.46
CA LYS A 6 -7.73 -3.82 8.60
C LYS A 6 -8.18 -3.11 7.32
N GLU A 7 -8.50 -1.82 7.42
CA GLU A 7 -8.90 -0.98 6.29
C GLU A 7 -7.73 -0.77 5.30
N GLU A 8 -6.51 -0.57 5.80
CA GLU A 8 -5.33 -0.42 4.97
C GLU A 8 -4.99 -1.73 4.23
N ILE A 9 -5.10 -2.88 4.89
CA ILE A 9 -4.93 -4.19 4.25
C ILE A 9 -6.00 -4.44 3.19
N ALA A 10 -7.26 -4.12 3.50
CA ALA A 10 -8.36 -4.25 2.54
C ALA A 10 -8.13 -3.34 1.33
N PHE A 11 -7.68 -2.10 1.55
CA PHE A 11 -7.37 -1.15 0.48
C PHE A 11 -6.30 -1.71 -0.46
N VAL A 12 -5.16 -2.17 0.07
CA VAL A 12 -4.09 -2.76 -0.74
C VAL A 12 -4.59 -3.98 -1.51
N THR A 13 -5.34 -4.87 -0.85
CA THR A 13 -5.85 -6.10 -1.47
C THR A 13 -6.84 -5.81 -2.61
N GLN A 14 -7.63 -4.74 -2.50
CA GLN A 14 -8.61 -4.34 -3.51
C GLN A 14 -7.98 -3.60 -4.70
N ASN A 15 -6.93 -2.80 -4.46
CA ASN A 15 -6.33 -1.93 -5.47
C ASN A 15 -5.07 -2.52 -6.13
N VAL A 16 -4.41 -3.49 -5.50
CA VAL A 16 -3.22 -4.16 -6.04
C VAL A 16 -3.57 -5.58 -6.47
N ALA A 17 -3.59 -5.80 -7.78
CA ALA A 17 -3.95 -7.09 -8.37
C ALA A 17 -2.95 -8.18 -7.98
N ASN A 18 -3.45 -9.38 -7.69
CA ASN A 18 -2.62 -10.54 -7.29
C ASN A 18 -1.70 -10.26 -6.10
N SER A 19 -2.02 -9.29 -5.25
CA SER A 19 -1.22 -8.87 -4.09
C SER A 19 -0.72 -10.04 -3.24
N ASN A 20 -1.51 -11.10 -3.06
CA ASN A 20 -1.10 -12.31 -2.32
C ASN A 20 0.10 -13.08 -2.90
N SER A 21 0.45 -12.87 -4.17
CA SER A 21 1.64 -13.45 -4.80
C SER A 21 2.88 -12.55 -4.74
N LEU A 22 2.68 -11.26 -4.43
CA LEU A 22 3.69 -10.22 -4.49
C LEU A 22 4.48 -10.10 -3.18
N THR A 23 5.71 -9.63 -3.32
CA THR A 23 6.52 -9.10 -2.23
C THR A 23 6.04 -7.70 -1.85
N VAL A 24 6.35 -7.26 -0.63
CA VAL A 24 6.01 -5.90 -0.18
C VAL A 24 6.69 -4.84 -1.04
N ALA A 25 7.89 -5.09 -1.57
CA ALA A 25 8.53 -4.20 -2.53
C ALA A 25 7.70 -4.03 -3.82
N GLU A 26 7.20 -5.12 -4.39
CA GLU A 26 6.31 -5.07 -5.57
C GLU A 26 4.97 -4.39 -5.24
N ILE A 27 4.41 -4.60 -4.05
CA ILE A 27 3.23 -3.84 -3.58
C ILE A 27 3.54 -2.35 -3.49
N TYR A 28 4.72 -1.98 -3.00
CA TYR A 28 5.13 -0.59 -2.87
C TYR A 28 5.18 0.11 -4.23
N ASP A 29 5.70 -0.56 -5.26
CA ASP A 29 5.74 -0.03 -6.64
C ASP A 29 4.32 0.21 -7.19
N GLU A 30 3.40 -0.74 -6.99
CA GLU A 30 2.00 -0.60 -7.40
C GLU A 30 1.28 0.54 -6.64
N LEU A 31 1.59 0.72 -5.36
CA LEU A 31 1.07 1.84 -4.57
C LEU A 31 1.65 3.18 -5.02
N TYR A 32 2.92 3.23 -5.42
CA TYR A 32 3.53 4.43 -6.00
C TYR A 32 2.83 4.85 -7.29
N ASP A 33 2.50 3.91 -8.18
CA ASP A 33 1.70 4.22 -9.36
C ASP A 33 0.30 4.76 -9.01
N LEU A 34 -0.28 4.28 -7.90
CA LEU A 34 -1.56 4.78 -7.40
C LEU A 34 -1.45 6.18 -6.79
N THR A 35 -0.32 6.56 -6.18
CA THR A 35 -0.13 7.94 -5.69
C THR A 35 -0.20 8.92 -6.86
N ILE A 36 0.51 8.65 -7.96
CA ILE A 36 0.48 9.45 -9.19
C ILE A 36 -0.95 9.55 -9.75
N LYS A 37 -1.67 8.42 -9.84
CA LYS A 37 -3.06 8.39 -10.35
C LYS A 37 -4.07 9.11 -9.44
N SER A 38 -3.72 9.33 -8.18
CA SER A 38 -4.60 9.96 -7.18
C SER A 38 -4.42 11.46 -7.05
N MET A 39 -3.41 12.05 -7.71
CA MET A 39 -3.23 13.49 -7.77
C MET A 39 -4.37 14.15 -8.55
N ASP A 40 -4.61 15.44 -8.30
CA ASP A 40 -5.63 16.19 -9.00
C ASP A 40 -5.16 16.65 -10.40
N MET A 41 -5.98 17.44 -11.10
CA MET A 41 -5.67 17.92 -12.45
C MET A 41 -4.47 18.88 -12.55
N ASN A 42 -3.99 19.40 -11.42
CA ASN A 42 -2.84 20.29 -11.33
C ASN A 42 -1.59 19.56 -10.80
N ASP A 43 -1.63 18.23 -10.73
CA ASP A 43 -0.62 17.38 -10.09
C ASP A 43 -0.46 17.65 -8.58
N ASP A 44 -1.49 18.23 -7.93
CA ASP A 44 -1.48 18.45 -6.49
C ASP A 44 -1.90 17.16 -5.74
N PRO A 45 -1.21 16.78 -4.63
CA PRO A 45 -1.60 15.64 -3.82
C PRO A 45 -3.00 15.80 -3.22
N THR A 46 -3.80 14.74 -3.28
CA THR A 46 -5.13 14.67 -2.66
C THR A 46 -5.09 13.93 -1.33
N ASP A 47 -6.21 13.92 -0.60
CA ASP A 47 -6.37 13.09 0.60
C ASP A 47 -6.07 11.61 0.32
N GLN A 48 -6.40 11.13 -0.88
CA GLN A 48 -6.11 9.76 -1.29
C GLN A 48 -4.60 9.54 -1.52
N THR A 49 -3.90 10.52 -2.10
CA THR A 49 -2.44 10.48 -2.26
C THR A 49 -1.76 10.29 -0.91
N TYR A 50 -2.08 11.14 0.07
CA TYR A 50 -1.52 11.04 1.41
C TYR A 50 -1.91 9.76 2.15
N TYR A 51 -3.13 9.24 1.91
CA TYR A 51 -3.54 7.96 2.47
C TYR A 51 -2.68 6.80 1.97
N ILE A 52 -2.38 6.76 0.66
CA ILE A 52 -1.54 5.74 0.05
C ILE A 52 -0.09 5.85 0.55
N GLU A 53 0.48 7.06 0.58
CA GLU A 53 1.83 7.31 1.08
C GLU A 53 2.00 6.85 2.53
N ARG A 54 0.99 7.08 3.38
CA ARG A 54 1.00 6.59 4.76
C ARG A 54 1.04 5.06 4.85
N ILE A 55 0.37 4.35 3.94
CA ILE A 55 0.46 2.88 3.86
C ILE A 55 1.87 2.48 3.44
N MET A 56 2.43 3.15 2.43
CA MET A 56 3.78 2.90 1.93
C MET A 56 4.85 3.08 3.02
N ASP A 57 4.74 4.12 3.85
CA ASP A 57 5.64 4.36 4.99
C ASP A 57 5.62 3.20 6.00
N LYS A 58 4.44 2.62 6.26
CA LYS A 58 4.29 1.44 7.13
C LYS A 58 4.86 0.17 6.51
N LEU A 59 4.89 0.08 5.18
CA LEU A 59 5.41 -1.07 4.44
C LEU A 59 6.94 -1.07 4.33
N PHE A 60 7.59 0.08 4.43
CA PHE A 60 9.04 0.22 4.26
C PHE A 60 9.89 -0.80 5.05
N PRO A 61 9.60 -1.11 6.33
CA PRO A 61 10.37 -2.10 7.10
C PRO A 61 10.22 -3.55 6.60
N PHE A 62 9.23 -3.83 5.73
CA PHE A 62 8.85 -5.17 5.31
C PHE A 62 9.18 -5.47 3.85
N ALA A 63 9.93 -4.61 3.14
CA ALA A 63 10.18 -4.72 1.70
C ALA A 63 10.57 -6.13 1.20
N GLY A 64 11.34 -6.89 1.98
CA GLY A 64 11.76 -8.26 1.64
C GLY A 64 10.76 -9.38 1.96
N LYS A 65 9.58 -9.07 2.49
CA LYS A 65 8.54 -10.03 2.92
C LYS A 65 7.49 -10.25 1.83
N LYS A 66 6.81 -11.40 1.84
CA LYS A 66 5.59 -11.58 1.05
C LYS A 66 4.42 -10.83 1.67
N TRP A 67 3.54 -10.28 0.84
CA TRP A 67 2.34 -9.58 1.30
C TRP A 67 1.48 -10.42 2.24
N THR A 68 1.34 -11.72 1.96
CA THR A 68 0.58 -12.66 2.79
C THR A 68 1.12 -12.82 4.20
N GLU A 69 2.44 -12.67 4.40
CA GLU A 69 3.06 -12.69 5.74
C GLU A 69 2.66 -11.48 6.58
N ILE A 70 2.25 -10.38 5.94
CA ILE A 70 1.81 -9.15 6.60
C ILE A 70 0.27 -9.18 6.78
N ALA A 71 -0.46 -9.51 5.72
CA ALA A 71 -1.92 -9.44 5.69
C ALA A 71 -2.59 -10.46 6.64
N LEU A 72 -1.98 -11.64 6.86
CA LEU A 72 -2.52 -12.69 7.73
C LEU A 72 -2.34 -12.42 9.23
N VAL A 73 -1.41 -11.55 9.61
CA VAL A 73 -1.11 -11.28 11.03
C VAL A 73 -2.18 -10.38 11.68
N ILE A 74 -2.97 -9.67 10.86
CA ILE A 74 -3.92 -8.64 11.32
C ILE A 74 -5.39 -9.06 11.12
N THR A 75 -5.68 -10.17 10.43
CA THR A 75 -7.04 -10.75 10.31
C THR A 75 -7.53 -11.38 11.61
#